data_AF-A0A8S9RV70-F1
#
_entry.id   AF-A0A8S9RV70-F1
#
_cell.length_a   1.000
_cell.length_b   1.000
_cell.length_c   1.000
_cell.angle_alpha   90.00
_cell.angle_beta   90.00
_cell.angle_gamma   90.00
#
_symmetry.space_group_name_H-M   'P 1'
#
loop_
_entity.id
_entity.type
_entity.pdbx_description
1 polymer ?
#
loop_
_entity_poly.entity_id
_entity_poly.type
_entity_poly.pdbx_seq_one_letter_code
_entity_poly.pdbx_strand_id
1 'polypeptide(L)'
;MPKGRIKIEPITNSAARNQTFRKRKKGLLKKANELSTLCGVKVCAVINSCDNTEPPEFWPSKEGAEADQNVELRNTLENFTTNIHETLVQAVEVALTTVLQRQQNAPIQQPAVQEAQHHQEDSSDDELAEN
;
A
#
# COMPACT_ATOMS: atom_id res chain seq x y z
N MET A 1 -19.62 44.80 6.51
CA MET A 1 -21.07 44.73 6.83
C MET A 1 -21.59 43.34 6.49
N PRO A 2 -22.39 42.70 7.36
CA PRO A 2 -23.08 41.45 7.05
C PRO A 2 -24.00 41.66 5.84
N LYS A 3 -24.00 40.70 4.90
CA LYS A 3 -24.98 40.73 3.79
C LYS A 3 -26.35 40.32 4.32
N GLY A 4 -27.38 41.08 3.96
CA GLY A 4 -28.77 40.70 4.25
C GLY A 4 -29.13 39.37 3.59
N ARG A 5 -30.12 38.66 4.16
CA ARG A 5 -30.70 37.47 3.51
C ARG A 5 -31.32 37.88 2.18
N ILE A 6 -31.16 37.05 1.17
CA ILE A 6 -31.78 37.23 -0.14
C ILE A 6 -32.69 36.05 -0.44
N LYS A 7 -33.74 36.28 -1.23
CA LYS A 7 -34.63 35.22 -1.71
C LYS A 7 -33.90 34.32 -2.70
N ILE A 8 -34.16 33.01 -2.66
CA ILE A 8 -33.59 32.03 -3.59
C ILE A 8 -34.51 31.93 -4.79
N GLU A 9 -34.36 32.87 -5.72
CA GLU A 9 -35.09 32.96 -6.98
C GLU A 9 -34.19 33.56 -8.08
N PRO A 10 -34.56 33.46 -9.36
CA PRO A 10 -33.78 34.06 -10.45
C PRO A 10 -33.58 35.58 -10.26
N ILE A 11 -32.34 36.04 -10.33
CA ILE A 11 -32.01 37.48 -10.24
C ILE A 11 -32.31 38.14 -11.59
N THR A 12 -33.28 39.06 -11.60
CA THR A 12 -33.74 39.74 -12.82
C THR A 12 -32.72 40.75 -13.36
N ASN A 13 -32.08 41.53 -12.48
CA ASN A 13 -31.05 42.48 -12.86
C ASN A 13 -29.77 41.74 -13.33
N SER A 14 -29.41 41.90 -14.60
CA SER A 14 -28.29 41.20 -15.24
C SER A 14 -26.93 41.50 -14.59
N ALA A 15 -26.65 42.77 -14.26
CA ALA A 15 -25.39 43.15 -13.62
C ALA A 15 -25.27 42.54 -12.21
N ALA A 16 -26.35 42.58 -11.42
CA ALA A 16 -26.40 41.96 -10.09
C ALA A 16 -26.30 40.43 -10.18
N ARG A 17 -26.95 39.82 -11.18
CA ARG A 17 -26.89 38.39 -11.47
C ARG A 17 -25.46 37.96 -11.80
N ASN A 18 -24.79 38.65 -12.73
CA ASN A 18 -23.42 38.35 -13.16
C ASN A 18 -22.41 38.53 -12.03
N GLN A 19 -22.56 39.58 -11.21
CA GLN A 19 -21.71 39.77 -10.04
C GLN A 19 -21.93 38.67 -8.99
N THR A 20 -23.18 38.29 -8.75
CA THR A 20 -23.53 37.22 -7.81
C THR A 20 -23.04 35.86 -8.29
N PHE A 21 -23.22 35.55 -9.58
CA PHE A 21 -22.72 34.35 -10.22
C PHE A 21 -21.20 34.20 -10.02
N ARG A 22 -20.40 35.22 -10.38
CA ARG A 22 -18.95 35.20 -10.21
C ARG A 22 -18.53 34.95 -8.75
N LYS A 23 -19.19 35.63 -7.80
CA LYS A 23 -18.91 35.48 -6.35
C LYS A 23 -19.29 34.08 -5.84
N ARG A 24 -20.47 33.57 -6.22
CA ARG A 24 -20.98 32.26 -5.78
C ARG A 24 -20.22 31.12 -6.43
N LYS A 25 -19.89 31.21 -7.72
CA LYS A 25 -19.02 30.25 -8.44
C LYS A 25 -17.70 30.06 -7.70
N LYS A 26 -17.00 31.16 -7.43
CA LYS A 26 -15.74 31.13 -6.66
C LYS A 26 -15.92 30.50 -5.26
N GLY A 27 -16.99 30.86 -4.56
CA GLY A 27 -17.29 30.29 -3.24
C GLY A 27 -17.60 28.79 -3.28
N LEU A 28 -18.38 28.35 -4.27
CA LEU A 28 -18.75 26.95 -4.47
C LEU A 28 -17.51 26.09 -4.77
N LEU A 29 -16.68 26.51 -5.72
CA LEU A 29 -15.44 25.80 -6.05
C LEU A 29 -14.49 25.71 -4.86
N LYS A 30 -14.39 26.79 -4.07
CA LYS A 30 -13.61 26.76 -2.82
C LYS A 30 -14.14 25.71 -1.84
N LYS A 31 -15.46 25.62 -1.68
CA LYS A 31 -16.08 24.63 -0.79
C LYS A 31 -15.96 23.19 -1.31
N ALA A 32 -16.04 22.99 -2.62
CA ALA A 32 -15.77 21.69 -3.24
C ALA A 32 -14.33 21.24 -2.96
N ASN A 33 -13.35 22.15 -3.10
CA ASN A 33 -11.96 21.87 -2.76
C ASN A 33 -11.77 21.57 -1.27
N GLU A 34 -12.29 22.41 -0.37
CA GLU A 34 -12.24 22.17 1.08
C GLU A 34 -12.84 20.80 1.45
N LEU A 35 -13.99 20.44 0.87
CA LEU A 35 -14.64 19.15 1.11
C LEU A 35 -13.79 17.98 0.62
N SER A 36 -13.24 18.07 -0.60
CA SER A 36 -12.39 17.02 -1.17
C SER A 36 -11.13 16.82 -0.33
N THR A 37 -10.45 17.91 0.06
CA THR A 37 -9.24 17.85 0.90
C THR A 37 -9.52 17.33 2.31
N LEU A 38 -10.57 17.81 2.98
CA LEU A 38 -10.82 17.46 4.39
C LEU A 38 -11.35 16.04 4.57
N CYS A 39 -12.15 15.57 3.62
CA CYS A 39 -12.81 14.27 3.73
C CYS A 39 -12.15 13.18 2.85
N GLY A 40 -11.18 13.55 2.02
CA GLY A 40 -10.55 12.62 1.08
C GLY A 40 -11.52 12.05 0.03
N VAL A 41 -12.57 12.79 -0.31
CA VAL A 41 -13.60 12.35 -1.26
C VAL A 41 -13.40 12.99 -2.63
N LYS A 42 -13.67 12.23 -3.69
CA LYS A 42 -13.65 12.74 -5.07
C LYS A 42 -14.88 13.65 -5.27
N VAL A 43 -14.66 14.90 -5.67
CA VAL A 43 -15.70 15.90 -5.90
C VAL A 43 -15.51 16.51 -7.28
N CYS A 44 -16.59 16.67 -8.03
CA CYS A 44 -16.59 17.40 -9.30
C CYS A 44 -17.73 18.41 -9.37
N ALA A 45 -17.54 19.46 -10.17
CA ALA A 45 -18.54 20.47 -10.45
C ALA A 45 -18.55 20.82 -11.93
N VAL A 46 -19.76 21.03 -12.48
CA VAL A 46 -20.00 21.54 -13.83
C VAL A 46 -20.81 22.81 -13.70
N ILE A 47 -20.29 23.93 -14.20
CA ILE A 47 -20.88 25.25 -14.01
C ILE A 47 -21.06 25.92 -15.37
N ASN A 48 -22.32 26.06 -15.79
CA ASN A 48 -22.66 26.81 -16.99
C ASN A 48 -22.47 28.32 -16.77
N SER A 49 -22.13 29.01 -17.85
CA SER A 49 -22.08 30.47 -17.84
C SER A 49 -23.46 31.07 -17.61
N CYS A 50 -23.49 32.23 -16.95
CA CYS A 50 -24.73 32.90 -16.54
C CYS A 50 -25.68 33.21 -17.72
N ASP A 51 -25.08 33.47 -18.88
CA ASP A 51 -25.80 33.89 -20.10
C ASP A 51 -25.63 32.86 -21.25
N ASN A 52 -25.13 31.64 -20.96
CA ASN A 52 -24.84 30.57 -21.93
C ASN A 52 -23.90 30.98 -23.09
N THR A 53 -23.11 32.04 -22.90
CA THR A 53 -22.18 32.57 -23.92
C THR A 53 -20.84 31.84 -23.91
N GLU A 54 -20.48 31.23 -22.80
CA GLU A 54 -19.24 30.47 -22.62
C GLU A 54 -19.56 28.99 -22.35
N PRO A 55 -18.68 28.07 -22.77
CA PRO A 55 -18.83 26.65 -22.46
C PRO A 55 -18.87 26.41 -20.94
N PRO A 56 -19.46 25.29 -20.50
CA PRO A 56 -19.43 24.93 -19.08
C PRO A 56 -18.00 24.84 -18.54
N GLU A 57 -17.78 25.40 -17.36
CA GLU A 57 -16.54 25.21 -16.62
C GLU A 57 -16.60 23.90 -15.84
N PHE A 58 -15.55 23.10 -15.97
CA PHE A 58 -15.38 21.85 -15.23
C PHE A 58 -14.36 22.06 -14.12
N TRP A 59 -14.71 21.57 -12.92
CA TRP A 59 -13.78 21.52 -11.79
C TRP A 59 -13.75 20.11 -11.18
N PRO A 60 -12.56 19.56 -10.85
CA PRO A 60 -11.25 20.09 -11.24
C PRO A 60 -11.12 20.18 -12.77
N SER A 61 -10.21 21.03 -13.27
CA SER A 61 -9.94 21.05 -14.71
C SER A 61 -9.39 19.68 -15.14
N LYS A 62 -9.31 19.40 -16.44
CA LYS A 62 -8.76 18.14 -16.92
C LYS A 62 -7.37 17.88 -16.33
N GLU A 63 -6.53 18.91 -16.30
CA GLU A 63 -5.18 18.88 -15.73
C GLU A 63 -5.21 18.64 -14.22
N GLY A 64 -6.18 19.24 -13.51
CA GLY A 64 -6.37 19.02 -12.08
C GLY A 64 -6.81 17.59 -11.77
N ALA A 65 -7.74 17.04 -12.55
CA ALA A 65 -8.20 15.65 -12.41
C ALA A 65 -7.06 14.65 -12.70
N GLU A 66 -6.25 14.92 -13.72
CA GLU A 66 -5.06 14.13 -14.05
C GLU A 66 -4.01 14.22 -12.95
N ALA A 67 -3.80 15.40 -12.35
CA ALA A 67 -2.89 15.55 -11.22
C ALA A 67 -3.32 14.71 -10.01
N ASP A 68 -4.60 14.73 -9.66
CA ASP A 68 -5.14 13.90 -8.57
C ASP A 68 -4.95 12.40 -8.85
N GLN A 69 -5.18 11.98 -10.10
CA GLN A 69 -4.95 10.60 -10.53
C GLN A 69 -3.47 10.20 -10.47
N ASN A 70 -2.56 11.11 -10.84
CA ASN A 70 -1.12 10.87 -10.75
C ASN A 70 -0.64 10.72 -9.31
N VAL A 71 -1.21 11.48 -8.38
CA VAL A 71 -0.94 11.32 -6.93
C VAL A 71 -1.42 9.95 -6.45
N GLU A 72 -2.62 9.52 -6.84
CA GLU A 72 -3.16 8.20 -6.49
C GLU A 72 -2.30 7.05 -7.03
N LEU A 73 -1.85 7.16 -8.28
CA LEU A 73 -0.91 6.21 -8.90
C LEU A 73 0.42 6.15 -8.15
N ARG A 74 1.00 7.30 -7.81
CA ARG A 74 2.25 7.38 -7.05
C ARG A 74 2.13 6.70 -5.69
N ASN A 75 1.08 7.03 -4.93
CA ASN A 75 0.83 6.43 -3.62
C ASN A 75 0.67 4.90 -3.73
N THR A 76 -0.02 4.43 -4.77
CA THR A 76 -0.19 2.99 -5.03
C THR A 76 1.16 2.31 -5.27
N LEU A 77 2.03 2.91 -6.07
CA LEU A 77 3.35 2.38 -6.36
C LEU A 77 4.26 2.36 -5.12
N GLU A 78 4.22 3.43 -4.32
CA GLU A 78 4.98 3.54 -3.07
C GLU A 78 4.52 2.46 -2.07
N ASN A 79 3.21 2.25 -1.92
CA ASN A 79 2.64 1.19 -1.08
C ASN A 79 3.05 -0.20 -1.56
N PHE A 80 2.93 -0.47 -2.87
CA PHE A 80 3.32 -1.75 -3.46
C PHE A 80 4.80 -2.07 -3.20
N THR A 81 5.67 -1.09 -3.40
CA THR A 81 7.13 -1.24 -3.20
C THR A 81 7.44 -1.51 -1.73
N THR A 82 6.79 -0.79 -0.82
CA THR A 82 6.95 -0.97 0.63
C THR A 82 6.49 -2.36 1.06
N ASN A 83 5.33 -2.80 0.58
CA ASN A 83 4.80 -4.14 0.88
C ASN A 83 5.73 -5.25 0.38
N ILE A 84 6.30 -5.12 -0.82
CA ILE A 84 7.29 -6.08 -1.33
C ILE A 84 8.52 -6.09 -0.44
N HIS A 85 9.06 -4.93 -0.11
CA HIS A 85 10.26 -4.82 0.72
C HIS A 85 10.04 -5.48 2.09
N GLU A 86 8.93 -5.18 2.76
CA GLU A 86 8.57 -5.79 4.04
C GLU A 86 8.40 -7.31 3.94
N THR A 87 7.71 -7.79 2.90
CA THR A 87 7.50 -9.23 2.68
C THR A 87 8.82 -9.96 2.47
N LEU A 88 9.73 -9.39 1.67
CA LEU A 88 11.04 -9.99 1.41
C LEU A 88 11.91 -10.02 2.68
N VAL A 89 11.94 -8.92 3.44
CA VAL A 89 12.69 -8.85 4.70
C VAL A 89 12.17 -9.89 5.69
N GLN A 90 10.86 -10.01 5.85
CA GLN A 90 10.24 -11.02 6.72
C GLN A 90 10.57 -12.45 6.26
N ALA A 91 10.49 -12.74 4.95
CA ALA A 91 10.81 -14.06 4.43
C ALA A 91 12.27 -14.46 4.72
N VAL A 92 13.19 -13.51 4.56
CA VAL A 92 14.61 -13.71 4.88
C VAL A 92 14.82 -13.94 6.37
N GLU A 93 14.17 -13.13 7.22
CA GLU A 93 14.28 -13.24 8.68
C GLU A 93 13.71 -14.59 9.20
N VAL A 94 12.55 -15.01 8.68
CA VAL A 94 11.95 -16.31 8.99
C VAL A 94 12.85 -17.46 8.54
N ALA A 95 13.44 -17.37 7.35
CA ALA A 95 14.36 -18.39 6.86
C ALA A 95 15.60 -18.49 7.76
N LEU A 96 16.21 -17.36 8.13
CA LEU A 96 17.38 -17.31 9.01
C LEU A 96 17.07 -17.89 10.40
N THR A 97 16.00 -17.43 11.03
CA THR A 97 15.59 -17.92 12.36
C THR A 97 15.26 -19.41 12.34
N THR A 98 14.59 -19.90 11.29
CA THR A 98 14.30 -21.32 11.11
C THR A 98 15.58 -22.16 10.95
N VAL A 99 16.56 -21.67 10.18
CA VAL A 99 17.87 -22.34 10.02
C VAL A 99 18.61 -22.37 11.34
N LEU A 100 18.70 -21.25 12.06
CA LEU A 100 19.37 -21.17 13.36
C LEU A 100 18.74 -22.12 14.39
N GLN A 101 17.41 -22.19 14.42
CA GLN A 101 16.68 -23.10 15.32
C GLN A 101 16.99 -24.58 15.01
N ARG A 102 17.09 -24.96 13.74
CA ARG A 102 17.45 -26.33 13.33
C ARG A 102 18.85 -26.73 13.78
N GLN A 103 19.81 -25.80 13.75
CA GLN A 103 21.19 -26.05 14.19
C GLN A 103 21.27 -26.28 15.72
N GLN A 104 20.45 -25.60 16.52
CA GLN A 104 20.46 -25.73 17.98
C GLN A 104 19.75 -26.99 18.50
N ASN A 105 18.77 -27.52 17.75
CA ASN A 105 18.02 -28.73 18.10
C ASN A 105 18.57 -30.01 17.44
N ALA A 106 19.80 -29.99 16.89
CA ALA A 106 20.41 -31.17 16.30
C ALA A 106 20.58 -32.28 17.36
N PRO A 107 20.08 -33.51 17.13
CA PRO A 107 20.15 -34.57 18.13
C PRO A 107 21.61 -34.96 18.38
N ILE A 108 22.01 -34.91 19.65
CA ILE A 108 23.29 -35.43 20.14
C ILE A 108 23.27 -36.95 19.92
N GLN A 109 23.90 -37.43 18.84
CA GLN A 109 24.19 -38.86 18.71
C GLN A 109 25.28 -39.20 19.72
N GLN A 110 24.93 -39.96 20.76
CA GLN A 110 25.91 -40.57 21.65
C GLN A 110 26.78 -41.54 20.83
N PRO A 111 28.11 -41.50 20.94
CA PRO A 111 28.97 -42.42 20.22
C PRO A 111 28.75 -43.84 20.75
N ALA A 112 28.45 -44.77 19.83
CA ALA A 112 28.32 -46.19 20.12
C ALA A 112 29.63 -46.70 20.73
N VAL A 113 29.56 -47.16 21.98
CA VAL A 113 30.65 -47.89 22.64
C VAL A 113 30.76 -49.25 21.94
N GLN A 114 31.75 -49.42 21.07
CA GLN A 114 32.16 -50.74 20.63
C GLN A 114 33.15 -51.29 21.67
N GLU A 115 32.65 -52.16 22.55
CA GLU A 115 33.49 -52.99 23.42
C GLU A 115 34.42 -53.83 22.54
N ALA A 116 35.72 -53.59 22.68
CA ALA A 116 36.76 -54.41 22.09
C ALA A 116 36.76 -55.80 22.76
N GLN A 117 36.30 -56.82 22.03
CA GLN A 117 36.60 -58.20 22.38
C GLN A 117 38.01 -58.52 21.93
N HIS A 118 38.96 -58.35 22.86
CA HIS A 118 40.31 -58.88 22.77
C HIS A 118 40.31 -60.25 23.47
N HIS A 119 40.15 -61.33 22.70
CA HIS A 119 40.51 -62.67 23.14
C HIS A 119 41.70 -63.14 22.29
N GLN A 120 42.87 -63.05 22.91
CA GLN A 120 44.13 -63.61 22.44
C GLN A 120 44.20 -65.08 22.87
N GLU A 121 44.56 -65.93 21.91
CA GLU A 121 45.35 -67.17 21.99
C GLU A 121 44.98 -68.27 23.00
N ASP A 122 44.64 -69.44 22.47
CA ASP A 122 45.45 -70.61 22.79
C ASP A 122 45.68 -71.47 21.53
N SER A 123 46.95 -71.81 21.33
CA SER A 123 47.45 -72.65 20.26
C SER A 123 47.41 -74.10 20.71
N SER A 124 47.14 -75.03 19.81
CA SER A 124 48.06 -76.15 19.51
C SER A 124 47.45 -77.08 18.47
N ASP A 125 48.36 -77.61 17.67
CA ASP A 125 48.21 -78.52 16.55
C ASP A 125 47.29 -79.73 16.84
N ASP A 126 46.56 -80.18 15.83
CA ASP A 126 46.56 -81.60 15.51
C ASP A 126 46.32 -81.85 14.02
N GLU A 127 47.28 -82.56 13.48
CA GLU A 127 47.43 -83.19 12.19
C GLU A 127 46.26 -84.17 11.91
N LEU A 128 45.79 -84.26 10.66
CA LEU A 128 45.58 -85.54 9.94
C LEU A 128 44.84 -85.34 8.60
N ALA A 129 45.32 -86.11 7.63
CA ALA A 129 44.89 -86.21 6.25
C ALA A 129 43.52 -86.87 6.06
N GLU A 130 42.84 -86.58 4.94
CA GLU A 130 42.55 -87.51 3.83
C GLU A 130 41.41 -87.00 2.92
N ASN A 131 41.66 -87.19 1.62
CA ASN A 131 40.75 -87.19 0.44
C ASN A 131 40.11 -85.89 -0.06
#